data_AF-A0A3A0EUM7-F1
#
_entry.id   AF-A0A3A0EUM7-F1
#
_cell.length_a   1.000
_cell.length_b   1.000
_cell.length_c   1.000
_cell.angle_alpha   90.00
_cell.angle_beta   90.00
_cell.angle_gamma   90.00
#
_symmetry.space_group_name_H-M   'P 1'
#
loop_
_entity.id
_entity.type
_entity.pdbx_description
1 polymer ?
#
loop_
_entity_poly.entity_id
_entity_poly.type
_entity_poly.pdbx_seq_one_letter_code
_entity_poly.pdbx_strand_id
1 'polypeptide(L)'
;ALRAARAAGVAALALAALLALPGLVSSLREAAGFVGKQDPWAALNAEQRPLVRARLGALLQPLWFYGGFAYLIPLVPLAAAWRARDPRWREPSLVLALWSAAFGALAVAQLRYGADYAPAAAVGFAVTVDEFGRRFGAGTRRAQIATALAAALGLAPMAAQHALQARASIAAARVPASGDPLLQTATGTLYRFAEEIRRVTPETAGYRDAAAWPEYAILTPANIGHLLHYVARRATPSDNFGPYSGSRHFAMAQRFFNVKTEARANAVAERLRARYVVTVEYGPVHNLGLTQRLHREDGVEIWEQPPWALFRLVTEGPQGGRPLSDLYRGAAMPGVAPYKLWERVPGALLEVRAPAGTAVQAGVPVRAPSGRTFRWAARATAGDDGVARLRVPYATDATTPVKTAGPWLVQAGLAHATVEVPEAAVLGGATVAVAPVETP
;
A
#
# COMPACT_ATOMS: atom_id res chain seq x y z
N ALA A 1 -37.88 -3.03 -42.13
CA ALA A 1 -37.84 -1.61 -41.72
C ALA A 1 -38.73 -1.32 -40.51
N LEU A 2 -40.06 -1.49 -40.59
CA LEU A 2 -40.99 -1.07 -39.52
C LEU A 2 -40.76 -1.71 -38.13
N ARG A 3 -40.46 -3.03 -38.07
CA ARG A 3 -40.15 -3.71 -36.78
C ARG A 3 -38.86 -3.18 -36.14
N ALA A 4 -37.83 -2.91 -36.94
CA ALA A 4 -36.58 -2.34 -36.46
C ALA A 4 -36.78 -0.90 -35.95
N ALA A 5 -37.56 -0.08 -36.66
CA ALA A 5 -37.90 1.26 -36.23
C ALA A 5 -38.70 1.28 -34.92
N ARG A 6 -39.67 0.36 -34.75
CA ARG A 6 -40.42 0.21 -33.49
C ARG A 6 -39.53 -0.24 -32.34
N ALA A 7 -38.67 -1.23 -32.56
CA ALA A 7 -37.72 -1.68 -31.54
C ALA A 7 -36.77 -0.55 -31.11
N ALA A 8 -36.25 0.23 -32.06
CA ALA A 8 -35.42 1.39 -31.78
C ALA A 8 -36.18 2.48 -31.01
N GLY A 9 -37.43 2.76 -31.38
CA GLY A 9 -38.28 3.72 -30.66
C GLY A 9 -38.57 3.30 -29.21
N VAL A 10 -38.90 2.03 -28.99
CA VAL A 10 -39.11 1.48 -27.63
C VAL A 10 -37.82 1.54 -26.81
N ALA A 11 -36.68 1.16 -27.40
CA ALA A 11 -35.38 1.25 -26.73
C ALA A 11 -35.00 2.69 -26.38
N ALA A 12 -35.25 3.64 -27.28
CA ALA A 12 -35.01 5.07 -27.04
C ALA A 12 -35.90 5.63 -25.94
N LEU A 13 -37.19 5.28 -25.92
CA LEU A 13 -38.11 5.68 -24.84
C LEU A 13 -37.72 5.06 -23.50
N ALA A 14 -37.34 3.78 -23.48
CA ALA A 14 -36.86 3.13 -22.28
C ALA A 14 -35.57 3.78 -21.75
N LEU A 15 -34.62 4.08 -22.64
CA LEU A 15 -33.39 4.79 -22.29
C LEU A 15 -33.69 6.20 -21.76
N ALA A 16 -34.61 6.94 -22.40
CA ALA A 16 -35.02 8.27 -21.94
C ALA A 16 -35.68 8.22 -20.56
N ALA A 17 -36.56 7.23 -20.31
CA ALA A 17 -37.18 7.02 -19.02
C ALA A 17 -36.15 6.65 -17.93
N LEU A 18 -35.16 5.81 -18.25
CA LEU A 18 -34.06 5.49 -17.35
C LEU A 18 -33.20 6.74 -17.05
N LEU A 19 -32.86 7.51 -18.07
CA LEU A 19 -32.08 8.76 -17.92
C LEU A 19 -32.86 9.88 -17.23
N ALA A 20 -34.19 9.78 -17.11
CA ALA A 20 -34.98 10.71 -16.30
C ALA A 20 -34.83 10.43 -14.79
N LEU A 21 -34.27 9.29 -14.38
CA LEU A 21 -34.02 8.96 -12.98
C LEU A 21 -32.75 9.69 -12.49
N PRO A 22 -32.84 10.67 -11.57
CA PRO A 22 -31.69 11.48 -11.16
C PRO A 22 -30.55 10.65 -10.55
N GLY A 23 -30.91 9.60 -9.79
CA GLY A 23 -29.95 8.67 -9.22
C GLY A 23 -29.13 7.95 -10.29
N LEU A 24 -29.77 7.48 -11.37
CA LEU A 24 -29.07 6.82 -12.47
C LEU A 24 -28.12 7.79 -13.19
N VAL A 25 -28.56 9.01 -13.47
CA VAL A 25 -27.71 10.03 -14.12
C VAL A 25 -26.49 10.36 -13.25
N SER A 26 -26.68 10.48 -11.93
CA SER A 26 -25.56 10.68 -11.00
C SER A 26 -24.57 9.52 -11.07
N SER A 27 -25.04 8.28 -10.96
CA SER A 27 -24.18 7.10 -11.02
C SER A 27 -23.48 6.95 -12.37
N LEU A 28 -24.15 7.27 -13.48
CA LEU A 28 -23.55 7.26 -14.82
C LEU A 28 -22.48 8.34 -14.96
N ARG A 29 -22.70 9.54 -14.39
CA ARG A 29 -21.71 10.62 -14.38
C ARG A 29 -20.49 10.25 -13.55
N GLU A 30 -20.69 9.65 -12.38
CA GLU A 30 -19.61 9.14 -11.53
C GLU A 30 -18.82 8.03 -12.23
N ALA A 31 -19.51 7.07 -12.85
CA ALA A 31 -18.88 6.02 -13.64
C ALA A 31 -18.09 6.59 -14.83
N ALA A 32 -18.66 7.56 -15.55
CA ALA A 32 -17.97 8.25 -16.64
C ALA A 32 -16.74 9.03 -16.15
N GLY A 33 -16.83 9.68 -14.99
CA GLY A 33 -15.70 10.35 -14.33
C GLY A 33 -14.59 9.38 -13.95
N PHE A 34 -14.95 8.21 -13.41
CA PHE A 34 -14.00 7.13 -13.08
C PHE A 34 -13.32 6.55 -14.34
N VAL A 35 -14.09 6.22 -15.38
CA VAL A 35 -13.56 5.75 -16.66
C VAL A 35 -12.67 6.82 -17.31
N GLY A 36 -13.07 8.08 -17.20
CA GLY A 36 -12.34 9.26 -17.64
C GLY A 36 -11.15 9.66 -16.76
N LYS A 37 -10.90 8.93 -15.66
CA LYS A 37 -9.79 9.20 -14.71
C LYS A 37 -9.83 10.61 -14.14
N GLN A 38 -11.02 11.15 -13.92
CA GLN A 38 -11.20 12.49 -13.37
C GLN A 38 -10.87 12.57 -11.87
N ASP A 39 -10.81 11.43 -11.17
CA ASP A 39 -10.42 11.40 -9.77
C ASP A 39 -8.88 11.45 -9.61
N PRO A 40 -8.32 12.21 -8.63
CA PRO A 40 -6.87 12.29 -8.43
C PRO A 40 -6.21 10.96 -8.05
N TRP A 41 -6.97 10.00 -7.53
CA TRP A 41 -6.47 8.68 -7.15
C TRP A 41 -6.16 7.81 -8.38
N ALA A 42 -6.89 8.02 -9.47
CA ALA A 42 -6.69 7.40 -10.77
C ALA A 42 -5.25 7.50 -11.27
N ALA A 43 -4.64 8.68 -11.09
CA ALA A 43 -3.28 8.95 -11.53
C ALA A 43 -2.23 8.14 -10.74
N LEU A 44 -2.54 7.77 -9.49
CA LEU A 44 -1.64 7.05 -8.59
C LEU A 44 -1.85 5.52 -8.68
N ASN A 45 -3.06 5.07 -9.03
CA ASN A 45 -3.38 3.66 -9.11
C ASN A 45 -2.77 3.02 -10.37
N ALA A 46 -1.90 2.03 -10.17
CA ALA A 46 -1.25 1.31 -11.28
C ALA A 46 -2.24 0.59 -12.20
N GLU A 47 -3.39 0.15 -11.67
CA GLU A 47 -4.43 -0.56 -12.43
C GLU A 47 -5.20 0.35 -13.38
N GLN A 48 -5.22 1.66 -13.14
CA GLN A 48 -5.89 2.61 -14.02
C GLN A 48 -4.99 3.14 -15.14
N ARG A 49 -3.76 2.64 -15.24
CA ARG A 49 -2.87 2.96 -16.36
C ARG A 49 -3.42 2.38 -17.66
N PRO A 50 -3.23 3.04 -18.81
CA PRO A 50 -3.58 2.44 -20.09
C PRO A 50 -2.70 1.22 -20.38
N LEU A 51 -3.22 0.30 -21.19
CA LEU A 51 -2.51 -0.90 -21.62
C LEU A 51 -1.27 -0.54 -22.45
N VAL A 52 -1.41 0.45 -23.34
CA VAL A 52 -0.34 0.98 -24.20
C VAL A 52 -0.04 2.43 -23.81
N ARG A 53 1.24 2.80 -23.68
CA ARG A 53 1.64 4.21 -23.48
C ARG A 53 2.53 4.65 -24.65
N ALA A 54 2.53 5.94 -24.96
CA ALA A 54 3.31 6.53 -26.05
C ALA A 54 4.85 6.54 -25.85
N ARG A 55 5.39 5.80 -24.87
CA ARG A 55 6.84 5.68 -24.64
C ARG A 55 7.33 4.35 -25.22
N LEU A 56 8.48 4.34 -25.89
CA LEU A 56 9.04 3.15 -26.57
C LEU A 56 9.05 1.88 -25.70
N GLY A 57 9.49 1.96 -24.44
CA GLY A 57 9.46 0.80 -23.52
C GLY A 57 8.07 0.34 -23.09
N ALA A 58 7.05 1.18 -23.25
CA ALA A 58 5.67 0.85 -22.89
C ALA A 58 4.93 0.10 -24.01
N LEU A 59 5.51 -0.05 -25.20
CA LEU A 59 4.97 -0.95 -26.22
C LEU A 59 5.05 -2.40 -25.76
N LEU A 60 6.00 -2.78 -24.90
CA LEU A 60 6.12 -4.15 -24.40
C LEU A 60 5.15 -4.46 -23.25
N GLN A 61 4.60 -3.44 -22.58
CA GLN A 61 3.68 -3.61 -21.44
C GLN A 61 2.49 -4.54 -21.73
N PRO A 62 1.79 -4.45 -22.88
CA PRO A 62 0.66 -5.32 -23.18
C PRO A 62 1.02 -6.81 -23.28
N LEU A 63 2.27 -7.14 -23.61
CA LEU A 63 2.74 -8.53 -23.69
C LEU A 63 2.64 -9.24 -22.34
N TRP A 64 2.73 -8.52 -21.22
CA TRP A 64 2.63 -9.05 -19.86
C TRP A 64 1.21 -9.47 -19.49
N PHE A 65 0.20 -8.97 -20.21
CA PHE A 65 -1.22 -9.20 -19.91
C PHE A 65 -1.87 -10.16 -20.91
N TYR A 66 -1.60 -9.97 -22.21
CA TYR A 66 -2.23 -10.76 -23.28
C TYR A 66 -1.22 -11.42 -24.23
N GLY A 67 0.08 -11.37 -23.94
CA GLY A 67 1.10 -11.76 -24.91
C GLY A 67 1.02 -10.91 -26.19
N GLY A 68 1.41 -11.49 -27.31
CA GLY A 68 1.27 -10.87 -28.64
C GLY A 68 -0.18 -10.58 -29.04
N PHE A 69 -1.17 -11.24 -28.43
CA PHE A 69 -2.58 -10.99 -28.72
C PHE A 69 -3.06 -9.61 -28.27
N ALA A 70 -2.33 -8.94 -27.39
CA ALA A 70 -2.63 -7.55 -27.03
C ALA A 70 -2.76 -6.64 -28.25
N TYR A 71 -1.98 -6.89 -29.31
CA TYR A 71 -2.01 -6.09 -30.53
C TYR A 71 -3.16 -6.45 -31.47
N LEU A 72 -3.84 -7.57 -31.20
CA LEU A 72 -5.04 -7.99 -31.92
C LEU A 72 -6.32 -7.41 -31.30
N ILE A 73 -6.25 -6.78 -30.13
CA ILE A 73 -7.43 -6.20 -29.45
C ILE A 73 -8.27 -5.31 -30.37
N PRO A 74 -7.68 -4.35 -31.14
CA PRO A 74 -8.47 -3.53 -32.06
C PRO A 74 -9.06 -4.30 -33.25
N LEU A 75 -8.48 -5.46 -33.59
CA LEU A 75 -8.90 -6.28 -34.73
C LEU A 75 -10.02 -7.26 -34.38
N VAL A 76 -10.16 -7.64 -33.10
CA VAL A 76 -11.22 -8.55 -32.63
C VAL A 76 -12.63 -8.09 -33.05
N PRO A 77 -13.07 -6.85 -32.76
CA PRO A 77 -14.42 -6.42 -33.14
C PRO A 77 -14.61 -6.38 -34.66
N LEU A 78 -13.55 -6.09 -35.42
CA LEU A 78 -13.58 -6.09 -36.89
C LEU A 78 -13.69 -7.51 -37.46
N ALA A 79 -12.95 -8.47 -36.90
CA ALA A 79 -13.01 -9.87 -37.30
C ALA A 79 -14.37 -10.48 -36.97
N ALA A 80 -14.94 -10.17 -35.80
CA ALA A 80 -16.28 -10.59 -35.42
C ALA A 80 -17.36 -9.94 -36.32
N ALA A 81 -17.29 -8.63 -36.55
CA ALA A 81 -18.22 -7.95 -37.48
C ALA A 81 -18.10 -8.50 -38.91
N TRP A 82 -16.91 -8.94 -39.33
CA TRP A 82 -16.72 -9.60 -40.60
C TRP A 82 -17.36 -10.99 -40.64
N ARG A 83 -17.11 -11.84 -39.62
CA ARG A 83 -17.71 -13.17 -39.48
C ARG A 83 -19.24 -13.10 -39.55
N ALA A 84 -19.83 -12.00 -39.07
CA ALA A 84 -21.26 -11.76 -39.10
C ALA A 84 -21.86 -11.65 -40.52
N ARG A 85 -21.03 -11.62 -41.58
CA ARG A 85 -21.49 -11.74 -42.96
C ARG A 85 -22.00 -13.16 -43.30
N ASP A 86 -21.57 -14.19 -42.58
CA ASP A 86 -22.14 -15.53 -42.66
C ASP A 86 -23.46 -15.56 -41.87
N PRO A 87 -24.62 -15.83 -42.51
CA PRO A 87 -25.91 -15.86 -41.83
C PRO A 87 -25.96 -16.80 -40.62
N ARG A 88 -25.17 -17.90 -40.64
CA ARG A 88 -25.12 -18.88 -39.54
C ARG A 88 -24.53 -18.30 -38.27
N TRP A 89 -23.64 -17.32 -38.39
CA TRP A 89 -22.88 -16.74 -37.27
C TRP A 89 -23.23 -15.28 -37.00
N ARG A 90 -24.19 -14.71 -37.74
CA ARG A 90 -24.48 -13.27 -37.73
C ARG A 90 -24.73 -12.72 -36.34
N GLU A 91 -25.71 -13.26 -35.62
CA GLU A 91 -26.12 -12.71 -34.32
C GLU A 91 -25.03 -12.88 -33.24
N PRO A 92 -24.46 -14.09 -33.02
CA PRO A 92 -23.37 -14.25 -32.04
C PRO A 92 -22.15 -13.37 -32.36
N SER A 93 -21.83 -13.21 -33.64
CA SER A 93 -20.67 -12.42 -34.06
C SER A 93 -20.89 -10.92 -33.91
N LEU A 94 -22.12 -10.42 -34.10
CA LEU A 94 -22.46 -9.03 -33.79
C LEU A 94 -22.41 -8.76 -32.29
N VAL A 95 -22.91 -9.69 -31.45
CA VAL A 95 -22.79 -9.59 -29.99
C VAL A 95 -21.34 -9.56 -29.57
N LEU A 96 -20.51 -10.48 -30.08
CA LEU A 96 -19.08 -10.51 -29.82
C LEU A 96 -18.38 -9.24 -30.29
N ALA A 97 -18.75 -8.70 -31.46
CA ALA A 97 -18.19 -7.44 -31.96
C ALA A 97 -18.47 -6.26 -31.04
N LEU A 98 -19.72 -6.12 -30.58
CA LEU A 98 -20.10 -5.05 -29.65
C LEU A 98 -19.45 -5.23 -28.27
N TRP A 99 -19.45 -6.46 -27.75
CA TRP A 99 -18.88 -6.79 -26.45
C TRP A 99 -17.37 -6.55 -26.42
N SER A 100 -16.66 -7.05 -27.44
CA SER A 100 -15.21 -6.86 -27.58
C SER A 100 -14.83 -5.41 -27.90
N ALA A 101 -15.64 -4.68 -28.66
CA ALA A 101 -15.38 -3.25 -28.90
C ALA A 101 -15.47 -2.44 -27.59
N ALA A 102 -16.53 -2.66 -26.81
CA ALA A 102 -16.75 -1.92 -25.56
C ALA A 102 -15.67 -2.22 -24.51
N PHE A 103 -15.48 -3.50 -24.16
CA PHE A 103 -14.49 -3.87 -23.13
C PHE A 103 -13.06 -3.84 -23.65
N GLY A 104 -12.84 -4.03 -24.95
CA GLY A 104 -11.51 -3.86 -25.55
C GLY A 104 -11.06 -2.40 -25.50
N ALA A 105 -11.94 -1.45 -25.79
CA ALA A 105 -11.66 -0.02 -25.60
C ALA A 105 -11.36 0.31 -24.13
N LEU A 106 -12.16 -0.22 -23.20
CA LEU A 106 -11.93 -0.03 -21.76
C LEU A 106 -10.59 -0.65 -21.30
N ALA A 107 -10.26 -1.87 -21.73
CA ALA A 107 -9.02 -2.55 -21.39
C ALA A 107 -7.79 -1.83 -21.98
N VAL A 108 -7.90 -1.26 -23.18
CA VAL A 108 -6.85 -0.40 -23.75
C VAL A 108 -6.69 0.87 -22.92
N ALA A 109 -7.80 1.48 -22.48
CA ALA A 109 -7.78 2.71 -21.69
C ALA A 109 -7.30 2.49 -20.24
N GLN A 110 -7.63 1.36 -19.62
CA GLN A 110 -7.27 1.01 -18.24
C GLN A 110 -7.02 -0.50 -18.07
N LEU A 111 -5.88 -0.86 -17.48
CA LEU A 111 -5.52 -2.26 -17.16
C LEU A 111 -6.57 -2.98 -16.30
N ARG A 112 -7.27 -2.25 -15.43
CA ARG A 112 -8.28 -2.80 -14.52
C ARG A 112 -9.40 -3.55 -15.26
N TYR A 113 -9.78 -3.08 -16.45
CA TYR A 113 -10.82 -3.73 -17.26
C TYR A 113 -10.31 -4.94 -18.05
N GLY A 114 -9.04 -5.31 -17.86
CA GLY A 114 -8.46 -6.42 -18.58
C GLY A 114 -9.10 -7.76 -18.25
N ALA A 115 -9.51 -7.94 -16.98
CA ALA A 115 -10.27 -9.12 -16.54
C ALA A 115 -11.66 -9.17 -17.18
N ASP A 116 -12.37 -8.03 -17.24
CA ASP A 116 -13.69 -7.94 -17.86
C ASP A 116 -13.65 -8.20 -19.38
N TYR A 117 -12.57 -7.81 -20.04
CA TYR A 117 -12.35 -8.08 -21.46
C TYR A 117 -11.94 -9.53 -21.74
N ALA A 118 -11.32 -10.24 -20.79
CA ALA A 118 -10.70 -11.54 -21.03
C ALA A 118 -11.62 -12.61 -21.70
N PRO A 119 -12.91 -12.76 -21.33
CA PRO A 119 -13.80 -13.70 -22.01
C PRO A 119 -14.04 -13.35 -23.48
N ALA A 120 -14.34 -12.08 -23.78
CA ALA A 120 -14.52 -11.58 -25.14
C ALA A 120 -13.23 -11.67 -25.95
N ALA A 121 -12.09 -11.41 -25.31
CA ALA A 121 -10.76 -11.52 -25.90
C ALA A 121 -10.46 -12.96 -26.32
N ALA A 122 -10.70 -13.95 -25.45
CA ALA A 122 -10.40 -15.35 -25.75
C ALA A 122 -11.15 -15.86 -26.98
N VAL A 123 -12.47 -15.65 -27.03
CA VAL A 123 -13.30 -16.02 -28.19
C VAL A 123 -12.94 -15.18 -29.41
N GLY A 124 -12.76 -13.88 -29.22
CA GLY A 124 -12.44 -12.93 -30.27
C GLY A 124 -11.10 -13.19 -30.95
N PHE A 125 -10.07 -13.53 -30.20
CA PHE A 125 -8.77 -13.92 -30.72
C PHE A 125 -8.86 -15.21 -31.51
N ALA A 126 -9.59 -16.21 -31.02
CA ALA A 126 -9.83 -17.45 -31.76
C ALA A 126 -10.53 -17.19 -33.11
N VAL A 127 -11.58 -16.36 -33.12
CA VAL A 127 -12.28 -15.95 -34.35
C VAL A 127 -11.36 -15.20 -35.30
N THR A 128 -10.52 -14.29 -34.76
CA THR A 128 -9.56 -13.50 -35.56
C THR A 128 -8.53 -14.40 -36.24
N VAL A 129 -7.95 -15.35 -35.49
CA VAL A 129 -6.98 -16.31 -36.00
C VAL A 129 -7.62 -17.23 -37.05
N ASP A 130 -8.84 -17.73 -36.80
CA ASP A 130 -9.58 -18.56 -37.77
C ASP A 130 -9.92 -17.79 -39.06
N GLU A 131 -10.38 -16.53 -38.96
CA GLU A 131 -10.61 -15.69 -40.14
C GLU A 131 -9.35 -15.45 -40.96
N PHE A 132 -8.23 -15.19 -40.29
CA PHE A 132 -6.96 -14.99 -40.98
C PHE A 132 -6.50 -16.27 -41.68
N GLY A 133 -6.58 -17.42 -40.99
CA GLY A 133 -6.25 -18.73 -41.54
C GLY A 133 -7.12 -19.10 -42.75
N ARG A 134 -8.42 -18.86 -42.70
CA ARG A 134 -9.34 -19.15 -43.82
C ARG A 134 -9.09 -18.29 -45.06
N ARG A 135 -8.55 -17.08 -44.91
CA ARG A 135 -8.32 -16.15 -46.02
C ARG A 135 -6.95 -16.25 -46.64
N PHE A 136 -5.94 -16.26 -45.79
CA PHE A 136 -4.54 -16.22 -46.21
C PHE A 136 -3.92 -17.61 -46.28
N GLY A 137 -4.59 -18.62 -45.71
CA GLY A 137 -4.11 -20.00 -45.65
C GLY A 137 -5.00 -21.04 -46.30
N ALA A 138 -6.00 -20.65 -47.10
CA ALA A 138 -6.93 -21.58 -47.72
C ALA A 138 -6.20 -22.64 -48.55
N GLY A 139 -6.22 -23.89 -48.07
CA GLY A 139 -5.93 -25.10 -48.85
C GLY A 139 -4.62 -25.82 -48.54
N THR A 140 -3.70 -25.28 -47.74
CA THR A 140 -2.41 -25.95 -47.47
C THR A 140 -2.16 -26.18 -45.98
N ARG A 141 -1.74 -27.41 -45.64
CA ARG A 141 -1.27 -27.78 -44.29
C ARG A 141 -0.22 -26.80 -43.75
N ARG A 142 0.62 -26.24 -44.64
CA ARG A 142 1.66 -25.25 -44.27
C ARG A 142 1.08 -23.97 -43.66
N ALA A 143 -0.01 -23.43 -44.22
CA ALA A 143 -0.60 -22.20 -43.71
C ALA A 143 -1.34 -22.40 -42.38
N GLN A 144 -1.97 -23.56 -42.19
CA GLN A 144 -2.56 -23.96 -40.90
C GLN A 144 -1.47 -24.07 -39.82
N ILE A 145 -0.34 -24.72 -40.13
CA ILE A 145 0.81 -24.80 -39.24
C ILE A 145 1.35 -23.40 -38.92
N ALA A 146 1.54 -22.53 -39.92
CA ALA A 146 2.02 -21.17 -39.72
C ALA A 146 1.08 -20.35 -38.80
N THR A 147 -0.23 -20.49 -38.98
CA THR A 147 -1.25 -19.83 -38.15
C THR A 147 -1.20 -20.35 -36.71
N ALA A 148 -1.09 -21.66 -36.51
CA ALA A 148 -0.95 -22.27 -35.20
C ALA A 148 0.34 -21.83 -34.49
N LEU A 149 1.46 -21.77 -35.23
CA LEU A 149 2.73 -21.28 -34.72
C LEU A 149 2.67 -19.79 -34.36
N ALA A 150 2.04 -18.95 -35.18
CA ALA A 150 1.86 -17.54 -34.87
C ALA A 150 1.01 -17.34 -33.60
N ALA A 151 -0.06 -18.12 -33.45
CA ALA A 151 -0.88 -18.12 -32.23
C ALA A 151 -0.06 -18.58 -31.00
N ALA A 152 0.70 -19.67 -31.12
CA ALA A 152 1.55 -20.17 -30.04
C ALA A 152 2.63 -19.15 -29.64
N LEU A 153 3.30 -18.52 -30.62
CA LEU A 153 4.28 -17.46 -30.39
C LEU A 153 3.62 -16.22 -29.75
N GLY A 154 2.39 -15.89 -30.12
CA GLY A 154 1.60 -14.85 -29.49
C GLY A 154 1.31 -15.14 -28.01
N LEU A 155 1.07 -16.40 -27.62
CA LEU A 155 0.87 -16.79 -26.22
C LEU A 155 2.18 -16.93 -25.43
N ALA A 156 3.32 -17.13 -26.09
CA ALA A 156 4.58 -17.49 -25.45
C ALA A 156 5.01 -16.53 -24.32
N PRO A 157 4.92 -15.19 -24.44
CA PRO A 157 5.28 -14.28 -23.35
C PRO A 157 4.39 -14.46 -22.10
N MET A 158 3.08 -14.62 -22.32
CA MET A 158 2.10 -14.83 -21.24
C MET A 158 2.33 -16.19 -20.57
N ALA A 159 2.54 -17.24 -21.37
CA ALA A 159 2.84 -18.57 -20.87
C ALA A 159 4.16 -18.60 -20.08
N ALA A 160 5.22 -17.94 -20.56
CA ALA A 160 6.50 -17.86 -19.86
C ALA A 160 6.38 -17.14 -18.50
N GLN A 161 5.62 -16.05 -18.44
CA GLN A 161 5.36 -15.31 -17.20
C GLN A 161 4.60 -16.16 -16.18
N HIS A 162 3.50 -16.81 -16.58
CA HIS A 162 2.74 -17.66 -15.68
C HIS A 162 3.47 -18.95 -15.33
N ALA A 163 4.28 -19.51 -16.23
CA ALA A 163 5.12 -20.66 -15.93
C ALA A 163 6.16 -20.34 -14.85
N LEU A 164 6.76 -19.14 -14.88
CA LEU A 164 7.68 -18.71 -13.82
C LEU A 164 6.97 -18.62 -12.46
N GLN A 165 5.78 -18.01 -12.42
CA GLN A 165 4.98 -17.90 -11.19
C GLN A 165 4.50 -19.26 -10.68
N ALA A 166 4.05 -20.14 -11.58
CA ALA A 166 3.62 -21.49 -11.26
C ALA A 166 4.79 -22.33 -10.73
N ARG A 167 5.96 -22.28 -11.39
CA ARG A 167 7.17 -22.96 -10.93
C ARG A 167 7.60 -22.44 -9.55
N ALA A 168 7.58 -21.13 -9.32
CA ALA A 168 7.89 -20.55 -8.02
C ALA A 168 6.91 -21.02 -6.94
N SER A 169 5.61 -21.06 -7.25
CA SER A 169 4.57 -21.52 -6.32
C SER A 169 4.70 -23.02 -6.01
N ILE A 170 4.96 -23.84 -7.03
CA ILE A 170 5.19 -25.29 -6.87
C ILE A 170 6.47 -25.55 -6.08
N ALA A 171 7.56 -24.82 -6.37
CA ALA A 171 8.81 -24.92 -5.62
C ALA A 171 8.59 -24.54 -4.15
N ALA A 172 7.90 -23.43 -3.88
CA ALA A 172 7.55 -23.01 -2.53
C ALA A 172 6.68 -24.04 -1.79
N ALA A 173 5.79 -24.75 -2.49
CA ALA A 173 4.97 -25.81 -1.91
C ALA A 173 5.75 -27.12 -1.65
N ARG A 174 6.88 -27.34 -2.32
CA ARG A 174 7.68 -28.58 -2.22
C ARG A 174 8.83 -28.51 -1.23
N VAL A 175 9.32 -27.31 -0.90
CA VAL A 175 10.33 -27.15 0.14
C VAL A 175 9.61 -27.27 1.48
N PRO A 176 9.93 -28.26 2.34
CA PRO A 176 9.47 -28.24 3.72
C PRO A 176 10.01 -26.95 4.32
N ALA A 177 9.14 -25.98 4.60
CA ALA A 177 9.58 -24.76 5.23
C ALA A 177 10.11 -25.12 6.62
N SER A 178 11.42 -25.06 6.81
CA SER A 178 11.96 -24.93 8.16
C SER A 178 11.50 -23.55 8.66
N GLY A 179 10.62 -23.56 9.65
CA GLY A 179 10.01 -22.34 10.19
C GLY A 179 8.64 -22.00 9.59
N ASP A 180 8.21 -20.75 9.77
CA ASP A 180 6.88 -20.29 9.39
C ASP A 180 6.78 -20.02 7.87
N PRO A 181 5.98 -20.81 7.12
CA PRO A 181 5.89 -20.68 5.66
C PRO A 181 5.35 -19.32 5.20
N LEU A 182 4.60 -18.60 6.06
CA LEU A 182 4.09 -17.28 5.72
C LEU A 182 5.22 -16.24 5.57
N LEU A 183 6.34 -16.42 6.27
CA LEU A 183 7.49 -15.49 6.19
C LEU A 183 8.21 -15.57 4.83
N GLN A 184 7.98 -16.62 4.06
CA GLN A 184 8.60 -16.81 2.73
C GLN A 184 7.99 -15.90 1.66
N THR A 185 6.90 -15.19 1.98
CA THR A 185 6.21 -14.27 1.07
C THR A 185 6.01 -12.91 1.74
N ALA A 186 6.00 -11.83 0.95
CA ALA A 186 5.75 -10.49 1.46
C ALA A 186 4.36 -10.36 2.11
N THR A 187 3.34 -10.95 1.48
CA THR A 187 1.95 -10.93 1.97
C THR A 187 1.80 -11.74 3.26
N GLY A 188 2.41 -12.92 3.35
CA GLY A 188 2.39 -13.73 4.57
C GLY A 188 3.16 -13.07 5.73
N THR A 189 4.29 -12.41 5.43
CA THR A 189 5.02 -11.61 6.43
C THR A 189 4.15 -10.48 6.97
N LEU A 190 3.45 -9.75 6.09
CA LEU A 190 2.54 -8.69 6.48
C LEU A 190 1.37 -9.23 7.31
N TYR A 191 0.86 -10.42 6.97
CA TYR A 191 -0.18 -11.12 7.74
C TYR A 191 0.28 -11.41 9.17
N ARG A 192 1.47 -11.98 9.35
CA ARG A 192 2.06 -12.22 10.69
C ARG A 192 2.26 -10.93 11.46
N PHE A 193 2.72 -9.88 10.79
CA PHE A 193 2.84 -8.58 11.42
C PHE A 193 1.48 -8.01 11.87
N ALA A 194 0.40 -8.21 11.11
CA ALA A 194 -0.94 -7.81 11.52
C ALA A 194 -1.46 -8.62 12.72
N GLU A 195 -1.15 -9.92 12.81
CA GLU A 195 -1.44 -10.73 14.01
C GLU A 195 -0.68 -10.20 15.23
N GLU A 196 0.60 -9.85 15.04
CA GLU A 196 1.42 -9.24 16.08
C GLU A 196 0.87 -7.89 16.54
N ILE A 197 0.44 -7.01 15.61
CA ILE A 197 -0.24 -5.74 15.96
C ILE A 197 -1.46 -6.02 16.85
N ARG A 198 -2.29 -7.00 16.50
CA ARG A 198 -3.46 -7.35 17.32
C ARG A 198 -3.07 -7.77 18.73
N ARG A 199 -1.99 -8.54 18.86
CA ARG A 199 -1.50 -9.06 20.14
C ARG A 199 -0.95 -7.96 21.04
N VAL A 200 -0.30 -6.94 20.47
CA VAL A 200 0.46 -5.93 21.23
C VAL A 200 -0.25 -4.60 21.39
N THR A 201 -1.45 -4.44 20.80
CA THR A 201 -2.28 -3.25 20.95
C THR A 201 -3.57 -3.57 21.68
N PRO A 202 -4.08 -2.69 22.55
CA PRO A 202 -5.35 -2.92 23.26
C PRO A 202 -6.51 -3.04 22.26
N GLU A 203 -7.57 -3.77 22.59
CA GLU A 203 -8.78 -3.73 21.75
C GLU A 203 -9.35 -2.30 21.71
N THR A 204 -10.00 -1.92 20.59
CA THR A 204 -10.57 -0.59 20.40
C THR A 204 -12.09 -0.68 20.43
N ALA A 205 -12.73 0.04 21.35
CA ALA A 205 -14.18 0.14 21.41
C ALA A 205 -14.72 0.77 20.10
N GLY A 206 -15.96 0.46 19.72
CA GLY A 206 -16.58 1.00 18.50
C GLY A 206 -16.08 0.40 17.18
N TYR A 207 -15.07 -0.48 17.18
CA TYR A 207 -14.52 -1.08 15.95
C TYR A 207 -15.56 -1.73 15.02
N ARG A 208 -16.53 -2.44 15.60
CA ARG A 208 -17.58 -3.16 14.85
C ARG A 208 -18.90 -2.40 14.75
N ASP A 209 -18.98 -1.23 15.35
CA ASP A 209 -20.20 -0.46 15.41
C ASP A 209 -20.13 0.68 14.39
N ALA A 210 -20.94 0.58 13.33
CA ALA A 210 -20.99 1.58 12.28
C ALA A 210 -21.49 2.95 12.77
N ALA A 211 -22.17 3.02 13.93
CA ALA A 211 -22.66 4.25 14.53
C ALA A 211 -21.68 4.86 15.54
N ALA A 212 -20.67 4.11 16.00
CA ALA A 212 -19.70 4.58 16.97
C ALA A 212 -18.35 4.89 16.31
N TRP A 213 -17.66 5.88 16.86
CA TRP A 213 -16.27 6.12 16.50
C TRP A 213 -15.34 5.19 17.28
N PRO A 214 -14.30 4.65 16.64
CA PRO A 214 -13.29 3.88 17.35
C PRO A 214 -12.58 4.79 18.37
N GLU A 215 -12.22 4.22 19.53
CA GLU A 215 -11.48 4.91 20.58
C GLU A 215 -10.16 5.48 20.03
N TYR A 216 -9.49 4.67 19.21
CA TYR A 216 -8.31 5.04 18.46
C TYR A 216 -8.22 4.31 17.12
N ALA A 217 -7.42 4.89 16.21
CA ALA A 217 -7.08 4.30 14.93
C ALA A 217 -5.57 3.97 14.80
N ILE A 218 -5.24 3.15 13.81
CA ILE A 218 -3.88 2.91 13.34
C ILE A 218 -3.69 3.61 11.99
N LEU A 219 -2.83 4.63 11.96
CA LEU A 219 -2.47 5.31 10.73
C LEU A 219 -1.51 4.44 9.93
N THR A 220 -1.89 4.09 8.71
CA THR A 220 -1.15 3.13 7.88
C THR A 220 -1.20 3.53 6.41
N PRO A 221 -0.23 3.14 5.57
CA PRO A 221 -0.37 3.26 4.14
C PRO A 221 -1.61 2.52 3.63
N ALA A 222 -2.34 3.16 2.72
CA ALA A 222 -3.62 2.67 2.21
C ALA A 222 -3.58 1.23 1.70
N ASN A 223 -2.50 0.82 1.06
CA ASN A 223 -2.34 -0.51 0.47
C ASN A 223 -2.33 -1.67 1.49
N ILE A 224 -2.23 -1.40 2.79
CA ILE A 224 -2.25 -2.43 3.83
C ILE A 224 -3.41 -2.25 4.84
N GLY A 225 -4.27 -1.25 4.65
CA GLY A 225 -5.35 -0.95 5.60
C GLY A 225 -6.37 -2.08 5.74
N HIS A 226 -6.79 -2.72 4.65
CA HIS A 226 -7.72 -3.86 4.72
C HIS A 226 -7.18 -4.99 5.60
N LEU A 227 -5.89 -5.31 5.48
CA LEU A 227 -5.32 -6.37 6.29
C LEU A 227 -5.36 -6.02 7.78
N LEU A 228 -5.11 -4.76 8.14
CA LEU A 228 -5.23 -4.31 9.54
C LEU A 228 -6.67 -4.33 10.04
N HIS A 229 -7.65 -4.03 9.19
CA HIS A 229 -9.06 -4.24 9.55
C HIS A 229 -9.33 -5.72 9.82
N TYR A 230 -9.06 -6.62 8.88
CA TYR A 230 -9.51 -8.01 8.99
C TYR A 230 -8.69 -8.83 9.99
N VAL A 231 -7.36 -8.67 10.00
CA VAL A 231 -6.44 -9.47 10.81
C VAL A 231 -6.16 -8.78 12.13
N ALA A 232 -5.71 -7.52 12.08
CA ALA A 232 -5.36 -6.79 13.30
C ALA A 232 -6.61 -6.36 14.11
N ARG A 233 -7.78 -6.28 13.47
CA ARG A 233 -9.05 -5.80 14.05
C ARG A 233 -8.92 -4.41 14.64
N ARG A 234 -8.30 -3.51 13.89
CA ARG A 234 -8.13 -2.11 14.27
C ARG A 234 -8.67 -1.21 13.16
N ALA A 235 -9.26 -0.08 13.55
CA ALA A 235 -9.69 0.92 12.59
C ALA A 235 -8.48 1.62 11.96
N THR A 236 -8.55 1.93 10.67
CA THR A 236 -7.54 2.73 9.97
C THR A 236 -8.25 3.89 9.25
N PRO A 237 -7.62 5.09 9.19
CA PRO A 237 -8.20 6.24 8.49
C PRO A 237 -8.04 6.16 6.96
N SER A 238 -7.33 5.15 6.47
CA SER A 238 -7.14 4.86 5.06
C SER A 238 -6.93 3.37 4.82
N ASP A 239 -7.41 2.90 3.69
CA ASP A 239 -7.38 1.50 3.27
C ASP A 239 -7.31 1.35 1.75
N ASN A 240 -7.42 0.12 1.27
CA ASN A 240 -7.29 -0.21 -0.15
C ASN A 240 -8.48 0.32 -0.98
N PHE A 241 -9.57 0.77 -0.36
CA PHE A 241 -10.64 1.49 -1.03
C PHE A 241 -10.31 2.96 -1.31
N GLY A 242 -9.14 3.44 -0.90
CA GLY A 242 -8.66 4.74 -1.36
C GLY A 242 -9.53 5.88 -0.83
N PRO A 243 -9.87 6.90 -1.66
CA PRO A 243 -10.72 8.00 -1.21
C PRO A 243 -12.17 7.61 -0.95
N TYR A 244 -12.61 6.40 -1.33
CA TYR A 244 -14.00 5.95 -1.19
C TYR A 244 -14.36 5.56 0.25
N SER A 245 -13.38 5.28 1.11
CA SER A 245 -13.58 5.10 2.56
C SER A 245 -13.63 6.44 3.33
N GLY A 246 -13.38 7.57 2.64
CA GLY A 246 -13.45 8.91 3.23
C GLY A 246 -12.35 9.81 2.70
N SER A 247 -12.64 10.57 1.63
CA SER A 247 -11.65 11.34 0.86
C SER A 247 -10.77 12.27 1.70
N ARG A 248 -11.35 12.93 2.71
CA ARG A 248 -10.61 13.83 3.61
C ARG A 248 -9.63 13.09 4.51
N HIS A 249 -10.06 12.01 5.18
CA HIS A 249 -9.19 11.21 6.05
C HIS A 249 -8.11 10.51 5.24
N PHE A 250 -8.50 9.94 4.09
CA PHE A 250 -7.59 9.34 3.14
C PHE A 250 -6.49 10.31 2.72
N ALA A 251 -6.85 11.51 2.25
CA ALA A 251 -5.87 12.50 1.80
C ALA A 251 -4.95 12.98 2.94
N MET A 252 -5.45 13.05 4.18
CA MET A 252 -4.62 13.34 5.34
C MET A 252 -3.64 12.21 5.65
N ALA A 253 -4.09 10.96 5.66
CA ALA A 253 -3.25 9.79 5.89
C ALA A 253 -2.17 9.65 4.82
N GLN A 254 -2.47 9.90 3.55
CA GLN A 254 -1.48 9.90 2.47
C GLN A 254 -0.39 10.96 2.67
N ARG A 255 -0.76 12.17 3.11
CA ARG A 255 0.22 13.25 3.35
C ARG A 255 1.07 13.02 4.59
N PHE A 256 0.53 12.31 5.59
CA PHE A 256 1.19 12.06 6.88
C PHE A 256 2.59 11.47 6.72
N PHE A 257 2.74 10.46 5.85
CA PHE A 257 4.00 9.75 5.62
C PHE A 257 5.13 10.61 5.01
N ASN A 258 4.78 11.79 4.49
CA ASN A 258 5.72 12.74 3.88
C ASN A 258 5.93 14.00 4.73
N VAL A 259 5.37 14.05 5.94
CA VAL A 259 5.59 15.15 6.87
C VAL A 259 7.05 15.15 7.34
N LYS A 260 7.67 16.33 7.37
CA LYS A 260 9.09 16.50 7.73
C LYS A 260 9.34 16.92 9.18
N THR A 261 8.30 17.28 9.92
CA THR A 261 8.42 17.75 11.31
C THR A 261 7.51 16.96 12.24
N GLU A 262 8.02 16.60 13.42
CA GLU A 262 7.26 15.84 14.41
C GLU A 262 5.98 16.56 14.85
N ALA A 263 6.04 17.88 15.08
CA ALA A 263 4.85 18.66 15.47
C ALA A 263 3.69 18.53 14.48
N ARG A 264 3.99 18.57 13.17
CA ARG A 264 2.99 18.40 12.12
C ARG A 264 2.50 16.95 12.03
N ALA A 265 3.38 15.96 12.28
CA ALA A 265 2.99 14.57 12.33
C ALA A 265 2.02 14.34 13.49
N ASN A 266 2.36 14.81 14.70
CA ASN A 266 1.50 14.73 15.88
C ASN A 266 0.13 15.37 15.62
N ALA A 267 0.08 16.59 15.06
CA ALA A 267 -1.17 17.28 14.76
C ALA A 267 -2.07 16.50 13.78
N VAL A 268 -1.48 15.84 12.78
CA VAL A 268 -2.25 15.00 11.84
C VAL A 268 -2.72 13.72 12.52
N ALA A 269 -1.88 13.08 13.34
CA ALA A 269 -2.23 11.88 14.08
C ALA A 269 -3.39 12.15 15.06
N GLU A 270 -3.34 13.25 15.82
CA GLU A 270 -4.42 13.68 16.72
C GLU A 270 -5.73 13.91 15.98
N ARG A 271 -5.68 14.62 14.85
CA ARG A 271 -6.88 14.89 14.04
C ARG A 271 -7.49 13.62 13.44
N LEU A 272 -6.70 12.57 13.25
CA LEU A 272 -7.16 11.25 12.81
C LEU A 272 -7.43 10.28 13.99
N ARG A 273 -7.31 10.75 15.24
CA ARG A 273 -7.39 9.93 16.46
C ARG A 273 -6.46 8.70 16.38
N ALA A 274 -5.32 8.86 15.72
CA ALA A 274 -4.35 7.80 15.56
C ALA A 274 -3.48 7.70 16.81
N ARG A 275 -3.59 6.57 17.51
CA ARG A 275 -2.70 6.20 18.61
C ARG A 275 -1.47 5.48 18.10
N TYR A 276 -1.63 4.68 17.04
CA TYR A 276 -0.52 3.94 16.45
C TYR A 276 -0.29 4.33 15.00
N VAL A 277 0.94 4.11 14.55
CA VAL A 277 1.38 4.32 13.17
C VAL A 277 2.09 3.06 12.70
N VAL A 278 1.71 2.54 11.55
CA VAL A 278 2.47 1.51 10.86
C VAL A 278 3.32 2.16 9.78
N THR A 279 4.62 1.90 9.82
CA THR A 279 5.52 2.25 8.72
C THR A 279 5.99 0.99 8.01
N VAL A 280 6.10 1.08 6.69
CA VAL A 280 6.50 -0.03 5.82
C VAL A 280 7.50 0.49 4.79
N GLU A 281 8.39 -0.38 4.34
CA GLU A 281 9.25 -0.08 3.19
C GLU A 281 8.45 -0.30 1.89
N TYR A 282 7.74 0.75 1.45
CA TYR A 282 6.98 0.74 0.21
C TYR A 282 7.01 2.10 -0.48
N GLY A 283 7.42 2.11 -1.75
CA GLY A 283 7.42 3.29 -2.61
C GLY A 283 8.62 4.23 -2.39
N PRO A 284 8.60 5.42 -3.01
CA PRO A 284 9.66 6.40 -2.85
C PRO A 284 9.68 6.92 -1.40
N VAL A 285 10.84 6.83 -0.77
CA VAL A 285 11.09 7.43 0.54
C VAL A 285 11.59 8.85 0.31
N HIS A 286 10.83 9.84 0.77
CA HIS A 286 11.21 11.24 0.65
C HIS A 286 12.25 11.61 1.71
N ASN A 287 13.25 12.38 1.30
CA ASN A 287 14.29 12.85 2.21
C ASN A 287 13.66 13.60 3.41
N LEU A 288 14.01 13.16 4.62
CA LEU A 288 13.53 13.65 5.91
C LEU A 288 12.02 13.49 6.14
N GLY A 289 11.29 12.75 5.31
CA GLY A 289 9.89 12.43 5.54
C GLY A 289 9.71 11.46 6.72
N LEU A 290 8.50 11.43 7.30
CA LEU A 290 8.13 10.54 8.40
C LEU A 290 8.52 9.10 8.15
N THR A 291 8.25 8.56 6.95
CA THR A 291 8.63 7.19 6.61
C THR A 291 10.12 6.98 6.73
N GLN A 292 10.96 7.92 6.27
CA GLN A 292 12.40 7.80 6.50
C GLN A 292 12.73 7.86 7.99
N ARG A 293 12.27 8.92 8.66
CA ARG A 293 12.60 9.22 10.06
C ARG A 293 12.24 8.09 11.01
N LEU A 294 11.06 7.50 10.86
CA LEU A 294 10.62 6.41 11.72
C LEU A 294 11.06 5.05 11.14
N HIS A 295 10.83 4.77 9.86
CA HIS A 295 11.06 3.43 9.33
C HIS A 295 12.55 3.09 9.16
N ARG A 296 13.37 4.02 8.67
CA ARG A 296 14.79 3.76 8.37
C ARG A 296 15.69 4.12 9.54
N GLU A 297 15.40 5.24 10.18
CA GLU A 297 16.26 5.84 11.22
C GLU A 297 15.73 5.61 12.64
N ASP A 298 14.70 4.78 12.83
CA ASP A 298 14.15 4.42 14.15
C ASP A 298 13.73 5.60 15.05
N GLY A 299 13.41 6.76 14.46
CA GLY A 299 13.02 7.97 15.17
C GLY A 299 14.17 8.64 15.93
N VAL A 300 15.42 8.24 15.70
CA VAL A 300 16.60 8.83 16.33
C VAL A 300 16.97 10.18 15.71
N GLU A 301 17.89 10.88 16.34
CA GLU A 301 18.48 12.10 15.79
C GLU A 301 19.35 11.77 14.58
N ILE A 302 19.15 12.49 13.47
CA ILE A 302 19.94 12.31 12.24
C ILE A 302 20.16 13.66 11.56
N TRP A 303 21.37 13.90 11.03
CA TRP A 303 21.70 15.09 10.23
C TRP A 303 21.23 16.42 10.86
N GLU A 304 21.55 16.61 12.15
CA GLU A 304 21.15 17.79 12.95
C GLU A 304 19.64 17.97 13.16
N GLN A 305 18.83 17.02 12.69
CA GLN A 305 17.40 17.05 12.90
C GLN A 305 17.05 16.32 14.20
N PRO A 306 16.29 16.94 15.11
CA PRO A 306 16.00 16.38 16.44
C PRO A 306 15.34 15.01 16.35
N PRO A 307 15.49 14.16 17.38
CA PRO A 307 14.79 12.87 17.44
C PRO A 307 13.27 13.08 17.47
N TRP A 308 12.51 12.05 17.14
CA TRP A 308 11.06 12.07 17.26
C TRP A 308 10.67 11.60 18.67
N ALA A 309 10.38 12.56 19.56
CA ALA A 309 10.12 12.34 20.98
C ALA A 309 8.66 12.03 21.33
N LEU A 310 7.75 12.08 20.36
CA LEU A 310 6.32 11.77 20.49
C LEU A 310 5.96 10.40 19.88
N PHE A 311 6.94 9.65 19.38
CA PHE A 311 6.76 8.34 18.78
C PHE A 311 7.76 7.35 19.35
N ARG A 312 7.27 6.21 19.84
CA ARG A 312 8.12 5.08 20.26
C ARG A 312 7.84 3.85 19.43
N LEU A 313 8.88 3.07 19.14
CA LEU A 313 8.73 1.77 18.51
C LEU A 313 8.10 0.80 19.53
N VAL A 314 7.03 0.12 19.14
CA VAL A 314 6.33 -0.87 19.98
C VAL A 314 6.75 -2.30 19.63
N THR A 315 6.79 -2.59 18.33
CA THR A 315 7.20 -3.88 17.77
C THR A 315 7.63 -3.70 16.31
N GLU A 316 8.22 -4.73 15.73
CA GLU A 316 8.57 -4.78 14.32
C GLU A 316 8.30 -6.15 13.72
N GLY A 317 7.97 -6.14 12.42
CA GLY A 317 7.57 -7.32 11.66
C GLY A 317 8.68 -8.35 11.56
N PRO A 318 8.28 -9.63 11.53
CA PRO A 318 9.06 -10.74 12.07
C PRO A 318 10.42 -10.88 11.43
N GLN A 319 11.40 -11.30 12.23
CA GLN A 319 12.76 -11.55 11.78
C GLN A 319 12.77 -12.54 10.61
N GLY A 320 13.53 -12.22 9.55
CA GLY A 320 13.59 -13.03 8.33
C GLY A 320 12.37 -12.87 7.40
N GLY A 321 11.40 -12.03 7.77
CA GLY A 321 10.26 -11.70 6.95
C GLY A 321 10.61 -10.88 5.71
N ARG A 322 9.81 -11.03 4.66
CA ARG A 322 9.98 -10.31 3.39
C ARG A 322 9.17 -9.00 3.37
N PRO A 323 9.77 -7.87 2.96
CA PRO A 323 9.06 -6.60 2.89
C PRO A 323 8.11 -6.54 1.70
N LEU A 324 7.15 -5.61 1.77
CA LEU A 324 6.18 -5.41 0.71
C LEU A 324 6.83 -4.98 -0.61
N SER A 325 7.98 -4.30 -0.55
CA SER A 325 8.77 -3.89 -1.72
C SER A 325 9.14 -5.05 -2.65
N ASP A 326 9.29 -6.27 -2.13
CA ASP A 326 9.61 -7.47 -2.92
C ASP A 326 8.57 -7.76 -4.01
N LEU A 327 7.28 -7.48 -3.75
CA LEU A 327 6.20 -7.64 -4.73
C LEU A 327 6.33 -6.67 -5.90
N TYR A 328 7.00 -5.54 -5.68
CA TYR A 328 7.12 -4.44 -6.63
C TYR A 328 8.54 -4.32 -7.20
N ARG A 329 9.37 -5.36 -7.04
CA ARG A 329 10.78 -5.39 -7.47
C ARG A 329 11.63 -4.28 -6.84
N GLY A 330 11.23 -3.77 -5.67
CA GLY A 330 12.06 -2.88 -4.87
C GLY A 330 13.10 -3.69 -4.10
N ALA A 331 14.33 -3.20 -4.04
CA ALA A 331 15.34 -3.78 -3.16
C ALA A 331 15.00 -3.45 -1.70
N ALA A 332 14.84 -4.48 -0.87
CA ALA A 332 14.81 -4.34 0.58
C ALA A 332 16.12 -3.71 1.06
N MET A 333 16.06 -2.76 1.99
CA MET A 333 17.29 -2.27 2.61
C MET A 333 17.82 -3.29 3.63
N PRO A 334 19.09 -3.72 3.52
CA PRO A 334 19.68 -4.60 4.50
C PRO A 334 19.60 -4.02 5.92
N GLY A 335 19.21 -4.85 6.89
CA GLY A 335 19.16 -4.47 8.31
C GLY A 335 17.92 -3.68 8.75
N VAL A 336 17.01 -3.34 7.82
CA VAL A 336 15.73 -2.69 8.16
C VAL A 336 14.63 -3.74 8.27
N ALA A 337 13.88 -3.71 9.38
CA ALA A 337 12.73 -4.58 9.55
C ALA A 337 11.64 -4.24 8.52
N PRO A 338 10.94 -5.24 7.96
CA PRO A 338 10.01 -5.03 6.84
C PRO A 338 8.84 -4.11 7.20
N TYR A 339 8.43 -4.14 8.46
CA TYR A 339 7.31 -3.39 9.00
C TYR A 339 7.63 -2.93 10.43
N LYS A 340 7.17 -1.75 10.83
CA LYS A 340 7.36 -1.24 12.20
C LYS A 340 6.06 -0.63 12.72
N LEU A 341 5.73 -0.92 13.97
CA LEU A 341 4.58 -0.35 14.68
C LEU A 341 5.10 0.68 15.68
N TRP A 342 4.59 1.89 15.57
CA TRP A 342 4.91 3.01 16.44
C TRP A 342 3.68 3.38 17.27
N GLU A 343 3.89 3.79 18.51
CA GLU A 343 2.86 4.42 19.34
C GLU A 343 3.16 5.90 19.47
N ARG A 344 2.13 6.72 19.26
CA ARG A 344 2.13 8.13 19.57
C ARG A 344 1.95 8.28 21.09
N VAL A 345 2.94 8.84 21.75
CA VAL A 345 2.94 9.07 23.21
C VAL A 345 3.21 10.54 23.52
N PRO A 346 2.68 11.09 24.62
CA PRO A 346 3.08 12.41 25.08
C PRO A 346 4.57 12.49 25.42
N GLY A 347 5.16 11.39 25.91
CA GLY A 347 6.57 11.31 26.29
C GLY A 347 6.84 11.99 27.64
N ALA A 348 7.65 11.35 28.49
CA ALA A 348 8.02 11.90 29.78
C ALA A 348 8.96 13.11 29.61
N LEU A 349 8.88 14.10 30.50
CA LEU A 349 9.76 15.26 30.49
C LEU A 349 10.85 15.11 31.55
N LEU A 350 12.08 14.82 31.14
CA LEU A 350 13.22 14.79 32.04
C LEU A 350 13.63 16.22 32.39
N GLU A 351 13.64 16.55 33.67
CA GLU A 351 14.18 17.81 34.18
C GLU A 351 15.56 17.57 34.81
N VAL A 352 16.58 18.17 34.20
CA VAL A 352 17.98 18.04 34.62
C VAL A 352 18.47 19.40 35.09
N ARG A 353 18.82 19.50 36.38
CA ARG A 353 19.43 20.71 36.93
C ARG A 353 20.90 20.79 36.52
N ALA A 354 21.28 21.89 35.89
CA ALA A 354 22.65 22.18 35.47
C ALA A 354 22.86 23.69 35.34
N PRO A 355 24.11 24.20 35.43
CA PRO A 355 24.36 25.62 35.20
C PRO A 355 23.78 26.10 33.86
N ALA A 356 23.25 27.32 33.82
CA ALA A 356 22.69 27.91 32.61
C ALA A 356 23.69 27.82 31.43
N GLY A 357 23.21 27.46 30.25
CA GLY A 357 24.04 27.24 29.06
C GLY A 357 24.72 25.87 28.99
N THR A 358 24.63 25.03 30.03
CA THR A 358 25.20 23.67 30.00
C THR A 358 24.45 22.79 29.01
N ALA A 359 25.19 22.14 28.11
CA ALA A 359 24.65 21.11 27.22
C ALA A 359 24.30 19.84 28.01
N VAL A 360 23.07 19.35 27.81
CA VAL A 360 22.54 18.14 28.43
C VAL A 360 22.12 17.15 27.36
N GLN A 361 22.51 15.89 27.55
CA GLN A 361 22.12 14.77 26.69
C GLN A 361 21.53 13.66 27.54
N ALA A 362 20.44 13.05 27.07
CA ALA A 362 19.89 11.82 27.62
C ALA A 362 19.87 10.75 26.53
N GLY A 363 20.29 9.53 26.83
CA GLY A 363 20.24 8.44 25.87
C GLY A 363 20.07 7.07 26.49
N VAL A 364 19.49 6.15 25.71
CA VAL A 364 19.21 4.78 26.14
C VAL A 364 19.38 3.80 24.97
N PRO A 365 20.00 2.63 25.19
CA PRO A 365 19.95 1.56 24.20
C PRO A 365 18.55 0.94 24.17
N VAL A 366 18.00 0.78 22.98
CA VAL A 366 16.68 0.19 22.72
C VAL A 366 16.88 -1.15 22.00
N ARG A 367 16.16 -2.19 22.44
CA ARG A 367 16.18 -3.53 21.86
C ARG A 367 14.81 -3.88 21.30
N ALA A 368 14.78 -4.23 20.02
CA ALA A 368 13.59 -4.71 19.33
C ALA A 368 13.42 -6.24 19.44
N PRO A 369 12.22 -6.78 19.23
CA PRO A 369 11.94 -8.22 19.31
C PRO A 369 12.74 -9.09 18.33
N SER A 370 13.23 -8.50 17.24
CA SER A 370 14.09 -9.17 16.25
C SER A 370 15.53 -9.41 16.74
N GLY A 371 15.88 -8.91 17.93
CA GLY A 371 17.24 -8.87 18.45
C GLY A 371 18.04 -7.63 18.02
N ARG A 372 17.50 -6.82 17.10
CA ARG A 372 18.11 -5.56 16.66
C ARG A 372 18.19 -4.55 17.81
N THR A 373 19.30 -3.83 17.90
CA THR A 373 19.51 -2.76 18.87
C THR A 373 19.82 -1.45 18.18
N PHE A 374 19.42 -0.34 18.79
CA PHE A 374 19.79 1.02 18.38
C PHE A 374 19.86 1.92 19.61
N ARG A 375 20.52 3.07 19.50
CA ARG A 375 20.58 4.06 20.58
C ARG A 375 19.61 5.20 20.27
N TRP A 376 18.68 5.47 21.17
CA TRP A 376 17.87 6.69 21.12
C TRP A 376 18.50 7.73 22.03
N ALA A 377 18.58 8.98 21.60
CA ALA A 377 19.09 10.07 22.41
C ALA A 377 18.40 11.40 22.07
N ALA A 378 18.32 12.28 23.07
CA ALA A 378 17.88 13.66 22.94
C ALA A 378 18.89 14.61 23.57
N ARG A 379 18.88 15.86 23.11
CA ARG A 379 19.75 16.94 23.58
C ARG A 379 18.93 18.18 23.91
N ALA A 380 19.35 18.90 24.94
CA ALA A 380 18.84 20.22 25.30
C ALA A 380 19.96 21.04 25.93
N THR A 381 19.74 22.35 26.05
CA THR A 381 20.62 23.24 26.82
C THR A 381 19.87 23.69 28.05
N ALA A 382 20.55 23.75 29.20
CA ALA A 382 19.96 24.30 30.42
C ALA A 382 19.64 25.78 30.22
N GLY A 383 18.40 26.17 30.51
CA GLY A 383 17.95 27.55 30.42
C GLY A 383 18.53 28.43 31.52
N ASP A 384 18.12 29.70 31.54
CA ASP A 384 18.51 30.67 32.59
C ASP A 384 18.01 30.26 33.98
N ASP A 385 16.99 29.40 34.04
CA ASP A 385 16.47 28.77 35.26
C ASP A 385 17.36 27.63 35.78
N GLY A 386 18.45 27.31 35.08
CA GLY A 386 19.36 26.22 35.42
C GLY A 386 18.73 24.83 35.20
N VAL A 387 17.73 24.72 34.32
CA VAL A 387 17.06 23.45 34.03
C VAL A 387 17.08 23.16 32.53
N ALA A 388 17.58 21.98 32.16
CA ALA A 388 17.39 21.42 30.83
C ALA A 388 16.18 20.48 30.82
N ARG A 389 15.35 20.57 29.78
CA ARG A 389 14.11 19.80 29.63
C ARG A 389 14.18 18.92 28.40
N LEU A 390 14.19 17.60 28.58
CA LEU A 390 14.28 16.62 27.50
C LEU A 390 13.04 15.74 27.47
N ARG A 391 12.32 15.73 26.36
CA ARG A 391 11.18 14.82 26.17
C ARG A 391 11.65 13.47 25.69
N VAL A 392 11.23 12.39 26.34
CA VAL A 392 11.67 11.02 26.04
C VAL A 392 10.48 10.07 25.83
N PRO A 393 10.49 9.24 24.77
CA PRO A 393 9.34 8.41 24.42
C PRO A 393 9.42 6.97 24.96
N TYR A 394 10.57 6.51 25.47
CA TYR A 394 10.76 5.14 25.96
C TYR A 394 10.79 5.10 27.49
N ALA A 395 9.97 4.22 28.05
CA ALA A 395 9.99 3.88 29.47
C ALA A 395 10.90 2.69 29.74
N THR A 396 11.44 2.62 30.95
CA THR A 396 12.33 1.55 31.39
C THR A 396 11.59 0.30 31.84
N ASP A 397 10.35 0.47 32.32
CA ASP A 397 9.43 -0.59 32.75
C ASP A 397 8.29 -0.86 31.74
N ALA A 398 8.44 -0.39 30.49
CA ALA A 398 7.46 -0.59 29.42
C ALA A 398 7.10 -2.08 29.26
N THR A 399 5.82 -2.40 29.03
CA THR A 399 5.36 -3.79 28.80
C THR A 399 5.36 -4.18 27.31
N THR A 400 5.61 -3.24 26.41
CA THR A 400 5.71 -3.46 24.96
C THR A 400 6.83 -4.43 24.58
N PRO A 401 6.76 -5.10 23.41
CA PRO A 401 7.83 -6.00 22.95
C PRO A 401 9.20 -5.32 22.82
N VAL A 402 9.24 -4.06 22.36
CA VAL A 402 10.46 -3.24 22.39
C VAL A 402 10.74 -2.79 23.82
N LYS A 403 11.99 -2.92 24.26
CA LYS A 403 12.46 -2.59 25.61
C LYS A 403 13.68 -1.68 25.56
N THR A 404 13.89 -0.88 26.60
CA THR A 404 15.22 -0.33 26.86
C THR A 404 16.13 -1.44 27.43
N ALA A 405 17.44 -1.32 27.25
CA ALA A 405 18.42 -2.25 27.80
C ALA A 405 18.89 -1.89 29.22
N GLY A 406 18.24 -0.92 29.86
CA GLY A 406 18.62 -0.36 31.16
C GLY A 406 18.04 1.04 31.39
N PRO A 407 18.49 1.74 32.45
CA PRO A 407 18.10 3.12 32.72
C PRO A 407 18.61 4.09 31.65
N TRP A 408 18.04 5.29 31.65
CA TRP A 408 18.55 6.39 30.82
C TRP A 408 19.86 6.91 31.38
N LEU A 409 20.87 7.05 30.53
CA LEU A 409 22.11 7.73 30.85
C LEU A 409 21.94 9.22 30.53
N VAL A 410 22.08 10.07 31.54
CA VAL A 410 22.01 11.53 31.44
C VAL A 410 23.41 12.11 31.63
N GLN A 411 23.83 12.99 30.74
CA GLN A 411 25.09 13.71 30.81
C GLN A 411 24.81 15.21 30.81
N ALA A 412 25.37 15.95 31.75
CA ALA A 412 25.31 17.40 31.85
C ALA A 412 26.72 17.97 31.99
N GLY A 413 27.30 18.49 30.89
CA GLY A 413 28.73 18.80 30.85
C GLY A 413 29.60 17.56 31.08
N LEU A 414 30.41 17.57 32.14
CA LEU A 414 31.27 16.44 32.56
C LEU A 414 30.59 15.47 33.52
N ALA A 415 29.44 15.84 34.07
CA ALA A 415 28.76 15.06 35.08
C ALA A 415 27.85 14.02 34.41
N HIS A 416 27.70 12.84 35.01
CA HIS A 416 26.83 11.76 34.55
C HIS A 416 25.85 11.28 35.65
N ALA A 417 24.62 10.94 35.25
CA ALA A 417 23.60 10.36 36.11
C ALA A 417 22.82 9.27 35.37
N THR A 418 22.10 8.44 36.12
CA THR A 418 21.12 7.50 35.56
C THR A 418 19.72 7.81 36.08
N VAL A 419 18.70 7.56 35.26
CA VAL A 419 17.30 7.77 35.65
C VAL A 419 16.41 6.68 35.09
N GLU A 420 15.53 6.16 35.95
CA GLU A 420 14.44 5.28 35.57
C GLU A 420 13.26 6.12 35.08
N VAL A 421 12.65 5.74 33.97
CA VAL A 421 11.55 6.49 33.35
C VAL A 421 10.31 5.60 33.33
N PRO A 422 9.35 5.81 34.24
CA PRO A 422 8.16 4.97 34.31
C PRO A 422 7.24 5.11 33.09
N GLU A 423 6.60 4.01 32.71
CA GLU A 423 5.62 3.91 31.63
C GLU A 423 4.47 4.90 31.83
N ALA A 424 3.99 5.02 33.07
CA ALA A 424 2.96 5.99 33.43
C ALA A 424 3.40 7.43 33.14
N ALA A 425 4.67 7.78 33.33
CA ALA A 425 5.19 9.10 33.03
C ALA A 425 5.24 9.36 31.51
N VAL A 426 5.61 8.35 30.72
CA VAL A 426 5.61 8.45 29.24
C VAL A 426 4.21 8.60 28.69
N LEU A 427 3.26 7.80 29.16
CA LEU A 427 1.86 7.85 28.72
C LEU A 427 1.12 9.10 29.18
N GLY A 428 1.42 9.60 30.38
CA GLY A 428 0.82 10.80 30.95
C GLY A 428 1.52 12.11 30.57
N GLY A 429 2.72 12.04 30.01
CA GLY A 429 3.55 13.22 29.75
C GLY A 429 4.11 13.89 31.00
N ALA A 430 4.30 13.10 32.08
CA ALA A 430 4.71 13.62 33.37
C ALA A 430 6.19 14.02 33.41
N THR A 431 6.53 14.92 34.34
CA THR A 431 7.91 15.31 34.62
C THR A 431 8.59 14.27 35.49
N VAL A 432 9.84 13.91 35.13
CA VAL A 432 10.71 13.04 35.92
C VAL A 432 11.98 13.84 36.26
N ALA A 433 12.19 14.11 37.54
CA ALA A 433 13.38 14.80 38.00
C ALA A 433 14.59 13.86 37.93
N VAL A 434 15.69 14.33 37.34
CA VAL A 434 16.97 13.62 37.35
C VAL A 434 17.72 14.03 38.61
N ALA A 435 18.22 13.03 39.36
CA ALA A 435 19.02 13.28 40.55
C ALA A 435 20.22 14.19 40.22
N PRO A 436 20.69 15.00 41.18
CA PRO A 436 21.85 15.88 40.98
C PRO A 436 23.01 15.08 40.41
N VAL A 437 23.59 15.59 39.34
CA VAL A 437 24.67 14.93 38.65
C VAL A 437 25.94 15.20 39.45
N GLU A 438 26.47 14.19 40.14
CA GLU A 438 27.69 14.35 40.94
C GLU A 438 28.85 14.69 40.00
N THR A 439 29.49 15.86 40.23
CA THR A 439 30.77 16.17 39.61
C THR A 439 31.85 15.28 40.24
N PRO A 440 32.70 14.62 39.44
CA PRO A 440 33.79 13.79 39.94
C PRO A 440 34.80 14.58 40.77
#